data_AF-A0A8T4Z9W7-F1
#
_entry.id   AF-A0A8T4Z9W7-F1
#
_cell.length_a   1.000
_cell.length_b   1.000
_cell.length_c   1.000
_cell.angle_alpha   90.00
_cell.angle_beta   90.00
_cell.angle_gamma   90.00
#
_symmetry.space_group_name_H-M   'P 1'
#
loop_
_entity.id
_entity.type
_entity.pdbx_description
1 polymer ?
#
loop_
_entity_poly.entity_id
_entity_poly.type
_entity_poly.pdbx_seq_one_letter_code
_entity_poly.pdbx_strand_id
1 'polypeptide(L)'
;LPRKIGGLMDAPLLLTLTVNPNEVARQAYNIETVERLPLEFFHEAEKGSDPKNIARIIETIGDRLEGEKIYLQVGFTHDTSNINVGNLESVYKRLPSMLSKIEEQLHLANLVETVGAGEVAKKVLSTHLMRDLVGNLKAFACQQFRCSRCGSKFRRIPLKGVCTRCGGKISLTVHRGAIEKYLGVAERLVEKYNMGPYHEQRLRLIADEINSLFKEKHMQKQPNLIDFM
;
A
#
# COMPACT_ATOMS: atom_id res chain seq x y z
N LEU A 1 -20.71 -24.27 7.18
CA LEU A 1 -19.47 -24.04 6.40
C LEU A 1 -19.84 -23.82 4.94
N PRO A 2 -19.24 -22.84 4.23
CA PRO A 2 -19.50 -22.63 2.82
C PRO A 2 -19.15 -23.88 2.01
N ARG A 3 -19.90 -24.16 0.94
CA ARG A 3 -19.71 -25.35 0.08
C ARG A 3 -18.45 -25.25 -0.80
N LYS A 4 -17.86 -24.06 -0.95
CA LYS A 4 -16.61 -23.80 -1.67
C LYS A 4 -15.52 -23.41 -0.68
N ILE A 5 -14.27 -23.68 -1.05
CA ILE A 5 -13.07 -23.33 -0.26
C ILE A 5 -13.20 -21.87 0.20
N GLY A 6 -13.12 -21.67 1.52
CA GLY A 6 -13.13 -20.36 2.15
C GLY A 6 -11.93 -19.52 1.73
N GLY A 7 -12.06 -18.20 1.85
CA GLY A 7 -10.99 -17.25 1.54
C GLY A 7 -9.97 -17.14 2.68
N LEU A 8 -9.78 -15.92 3.18
CA LEU A 8 -8.79 -15.60 4.24
C LEU A 8 -9.22 -16.00 5.66
N MET A 9 -10.49 -16.35 5.86
CA MET A 9 -11.06 -16.68 7.17
C MET A 9 -11.75 -18.04 7.11
N ASP A 10 -11.68 -18.78 8.22
CA ASP A 10 -12.36 -20.07 8.38
C ASP A 10 -13.00 -20.17 9.77
N ALA A 11 -13.89 -21.13 9.94
CA ALA A 11 -14.45 -21.44 11.24
C ALA A 11 -13.41 -22.18 12.10
N PRO A 12 -13.37 -21.96 13.42
CA PRO A 12 -12.51 -22.73 14.31
C PRO A 12 -13.02 -24.17 14.42
N LEU A 13 -12.51 -25.05 13.55
CA LEU A 13 -12.90 -26.47 13.50
C LEU A 13 -12.36 -27.27 14.68
N LEU A 14 -11.22 -26.85 15.21
CA LEU A 14 -10.54 -27.47 16.33
C LEU A 14 -10.06 -26.39 17.30
N LEU A 15 -10.20 -26.65 18.59
CA LEU A 15 -9.74 -25.74 19.64
C LEU A 15 -8.65 -26.44 20.45
N THR A 16 -7.47 -25.84 20.45
CA THR A 16 -6.37 -26.27 21.30
C THR A 16 -6.60 -25.71 22.70
N LEU A 17 -6.73 -26.60 23.69
CA LEU A 17 -7.01 -26.21 25.08
C LEU A 17 -5.75 -25.84 25.87
N THR A 18 -4.60 -26.36 25.46
CA THR A 18 -3.31 -26.18 26.12
C THR A 18 -2.24 -25.88 25.08
N VAL A 19 -1.40 -24.87 25.34
CA VAL A 19 -0.28 -24.55 24.44
C VAL A 19 0.83 -25.58 24.63
N ASN A 20 1.14 -26.35 23.59
CA ASN A 20 2.36 -27.17 23.54
C ASN A 20 3.48 -26.33 22.90
N PRO A 21 4.55 -25.98 23.64
CA PRO A 21 5.61 -25.14 23.10
C PRO A 21 6.26 -25.68 21.82
N ASN A 22 6.30 -27.01 21.64
CA ASN A 22 6.87 -27.66 20.44
C ASN A 22 6.02 -27.49 19.17
N GLU A 23 4.73 -27.17 19.33
CA GLU A 23 3.77 -27.00 18.23
C GLU A 23 3.60 -25.53 17.82
N VAL A 24 4.30 -24.61 18.50
CA VAL A 24 4.23 -23.18 18.21
C VAL A 24 4.98 -22.85 16.92
N ALA A 25 4.65 -21.73 16.32
CA ALA A 25 5.35 -21.21 15.16
C ALA A 25 6.84 -20.99 15.48
N ARG A 26 7.72 -21.39 14.56
CA ARG A 26 9.19 -21.37 14.74
C ARG A 26 9.76 -20.00 15.12
N GLN A 27 9.07 -18.92 14.79
CA GLN A 27 9.46 -17.55 15.13
C GLN A 27 9.49 -17.32 16.65
N ALA A 28 8.62 -18.00 17.41
CA ALA A 28 8.60 -17.89 18.87
C ALA A 28 9.90 -18.41 19.50
N TYR A 29 10.59 -19.34 18.83
CA TYR A 29 11.85 -19.92 19.33
C TYR A 29 13.01 -18.94 19.27
N ASN A 30 12.91 -17.88 18.47
CA ASN A 30 13.95 -16.87 18.31
C ASN A 30 13.85 -15.73 19.33
N ILE A 31 12.94 -15.82 20.30
CA ILE A 31 12.79 -14.80 21.34
C ILE A 31 13.89 -15.01 22.38
N GLU A 32 14.64 -13.94 22.67
CA GLU A 32 15.67 -13.90 23.69
C GLU A 32 15.04 -13.92 25.08
N THR A 33 15.68 -14.63 26.02
CA THR A 33 15.13 -14.84 27.36
C THR A 33 15.89 -14.09 28.46
N VAL A 34 16.93 -13.35 28.09
CA VAL A 34 17.84 -12.64 29.00
C VAL A 34 17.26 -11.29 29.45
N GLU A 35 17.55 -10.90 30.69
CA GLU A 35 17.19 -9.57 31.22
C GLU A 35 18.19 -8.48 30.82
N ARG A 36 19.43 -8.87 30.51
CA ARG A 36 20.48 -7.96 30.07
C ARG A 36 21.35 -8.66 29.03
N LEU A 37 21.65 -7.95 27.95
CA LEU A 37 22.56 -8.42 26.92
C LEU A 37 24.01 -8.43 27.47
N PRO A 38 24.78 -9.52 27.29
CA PRO A 38 26.14 -9.62 27.80
C PRO A 38 27.11 -8.70 27.01
N LEU A 39 28.23 -8.35 27.62
CA LEU A 39 29.24 -7.48 27.00
C LEU A 39 29.78 -8.07 25.68
N GLU A 40 29.96 -9.39 25.64
CA GLU A 40 30.45 -10.12 24.46
C GLU A 40 29.56 -9.90 23.22
N PHE A 41 28.24 -9.77 23.41
CA PHE A 41 27.32 -9.47 22.32
C PHE A 41 27.66 -8.13 21.64
N PHE A 42 27.95 -7.10 22.43
CA PHE A 42 28.28 -5.77 21.89
C PHE A 42 29.62 -5.77 21.16
N HIS A 43 30.62 -6.51 21.64
CA HIS A 43 31.90 -6.65 20.95
C HIS A 43 31.79 -7.41 19.62
N GLU A 44 30.96 -8.45 19.57
CA GLU A 44 30.73 -9.18 18.31
C GLU A 44 29.87 -8.37 17.32
N ALA A 45 28.94 -7.56 17.82
CA ALA A 45 28.18 -6.63 16.99
C ALA A 45 29.09 -5.55 16.35
N GLU A 46 30.06 -5.04 17.10
CA GLU A 46 31.06 -4.08 16.58
C GLU A 46 31.92 -4.68 15.45
N LYS A 47 32.21 -5.99 15.52
CA LYS A 47 32.93 -6.72 14.47
C LYS A 47 32.06 -7.05 13.25
N GLY A 48 30.74 -6.89 13.33
CA GLY A 48 29.81 -7.29 12.27
C GLY A 48 29.70 -8.81 12.10
N SER A 49 29.89 -9.58 13.18
CA SER A 49 29.82 -11.04 13.17
C SER A 49 28.41 -11.55 12.82
N ASP A 50 28.30 -12.72 12.17
CA ASP A 50 27.02 -13.35 11.86
C ASP A 50 26.27 -13.74 13.15
N PRO A 51 24.97 -13.40 13.29
CA PRO A 51 24.17 -13.75 14.47
C PRO A 51 24.19 -15.24 14.85
N LYS A 52 24.35 -16.15 13.88
CA LYS A 52 24.43 -17.60 14.15
C LYS A 52 25.66 -18.00 14.95
N ASN A 53 26.76 -17.25 14.81
CA ASN A 53 27.97 -17.49 15.59
C ASN A 53 27.80 -17.03 17.05
N ILE A 54 26.88 -16.09 17.28
CA ILE A 54 26.57 -15.46 18.57
C ILE A 54 25.41 -16.18 19.28
N ALA A 55 24.68 -17.08 18.61
CA ALA A 55 23.55 -17.81 19.18
C ALA A 55 23.88 -18.61 20.45
N ARG A 56 25.16 -18.89 20.71
CA ARG A 56 25.63 -19.55 21.96
C ARG A 56 25.75 -18.61 23.15
N ILE A 57 25.76 -17.30 22.90
CA ILE A 57 26.03 -16.25 23.90
C ILE A 57 24.71 -15.75 24.51
N ILE A 58 23.62 -15.75 23.73
CA ILE A 58 22.28 -15.32 24.18
C ILE A 58 21.32 -16.50 24.15
N GLU A 59 20.76 -16.82 25.31
CA GLU A 59 19.76 -17.88 25.45
C GLU A 59 18.41 -17.46 24.84
N THR A 60 17.89 -18.29 23.94
CA THR A 60 16.59 -18.13 23.30
C THR A 60 15.56 -19.13 23.83
N ILE A 61 14.27 -18.91 23.52
CA ILE A 61 13.21 -19.87 23.87
C ILE A 61 13.47 -21.24 23.24
N GLY A 62 14.04 -21.29 22.03
CA GLY A 62 14.40 -22.53 21.36
C GLY A 62 15.34 -23.41 22.20
N ASP A 63 16.29 -22.80 22.90
CA ASP A 63 17.26 -23.51 23.75
C ASP A 63 16.61 -24.13 25.00
N ARG A 64 15.39 -23.71 25.34
CA ARG A 64 14.62 -24.19 26.51
C ARG A 64 13.59 -25.28 26.15
N LEU A 65 13.38 -25.62 24.86
CA LEU A 65 12.30 -26.51 24.39
C LEU A 65 12.25 -27.89 25.05
N GLU A 66 13.41 -28.50 25.30
CA GLU A 66 13.51 -29.85 25.86
C GLU A 66 13.54 -29.88 27.41
N GLY A 67 13.47 -28.72 28.07
CA GLY A 67 13.61 -28.59 29.51
C GLY A 67 12.42 -27.96 30.22
N GLU A 68 12.34 -28.15 31.54
CA GLU A 68 11.32 -27.48 32.39
C GLU A 68 11.45 -25.95 32.39
N LYS A 69 12.61 -25.44 31.96
CA LYS A 69 12.90 -24.01 31.84
C LYS A 69 11.98 -23.27 30.88
N ILE A 70 11.31 -23.97 29.96
CA ILE A 70 10.38 -23.32 29.02
C ILE A 70 9.18 -22.67 29.70
N TYR A 71 8.80 -23.16 30.88
CA TYR A 71 7.70 -22.61 31.68
C TYR A 71 8.18 -21.55 32.68
N LEU A 72 9.48 -21.26 32.72
CA LEU A 72 10.04 -20.18 33.54
C LEU A 72 9.81 -18.83 32.87
N GLN A 73 9.98 -17.77 33.66
CA GLN A 73 9.86 -16.40 33.19
C GLN A 73 10.80 -16.11 32.01
N VAL A 74 10.26 -15.42 31.01
CA VAL A 74 11.01 -14.84 29.90
C VAL A 74 11.43 -13.45 30.34
N GLY A 75 12.75 -13.18 30.33
CA GLY A 75 13.29 -11.87 30.65
C GLY A 75 12.97 -10.83 29.58
N PHE A 76 13.20 -9.55 29.90
CA PHE A 76 13.10 -8.44 28.96
C PHE A 76 14.19 -7.41 29.28
N THR A 77 14.61 -6.63 28.29
CA THR A 77 15.76 -5.73 28.42
C THR A 77 15.39 -4.29 28.77
N HIS A 78 14.18 -3.86 28.43
CA HIS A 78 13.73 -2.48 28.60
C HIS A 78 12.34 -2.44 29.25
N ASP A 79 12.24 -1.76 30.39
CA ASP A 79 10.96 -1.49 31.04
C ASP A 79 10.14 -0.46 30.27
N THR A 80 8.81 -0.59 30.34
CA THR A 80 7.89 0.45 29.88
C THR A 80 6.90 0.78 31.00
N SER A 81 6.58 2.05 31.15
CA SER A 81 5.68 2.50 32.24
C SER A 81 4.23 2.08 32.02
N ASN A 82 3.77 2.09 30.76
CA ASN A 82 2.43 1.64 30.38
C ASN A 82 2.41 1.29 28.89
N ILE A 83 1.99 0.06 28.59
CA ILE A 83 1.88 -0.48 27.23
C ILE A 83 0.87 0.27 26.34
N ASN A 84 -0.05 1.02 26.94
CA ASN A 84 -1.08 1.79 26.24
C ASN A 84 -0.67 3.23 25.94
N VAL A 85 0.50 3.66 26.43
CA VAL A 85 1.00 5.02 26.16
C VAL A 85 1.49 5.10 24.71
N GLY A 86 0.76 5.86 23.89
CA GLY A 86 1.09 6.07 22.48
C GLY A 86 -0.12 6.51 21.65
N ASN A 87 0.10 6.66 20.35
CA ASN A 87 -0.98 6.94 19.42
C ASN A 87 -1.82 5.69 19.15
N LEU A 88 -3.03 5.63 19.71
CA LEU A 88 -3.96 4.50 19.53
C LEU A 88 -4.55 4.42 18.11
N GLU A 89 -4.54 5.53 17.37
CA GLU A 89 -5.01 5.59 16.00
C GLU A 89 -3.99 6.28 15.09
N SER A 90 -3.65 5.60 13.99
CA SER A 90 -2.74 6.14 12.99
C SER A 90 -3.36 7.37 12.30
N VAL A 91 -2.54 8.40 12.05
CA VAL A 91 -2.94 9.58 11.26
C VAL A 91 -3.45 9.17 9.88
N TYR A 92 -2.88 8.10 9.30
CA TYR A 92 -3.29 7.54 8.03
C TYR A 92 -4.79 7.23 7.94
N LYS A 93 -5.42 6.77 9.03
CA LYS A 93 -6.86 6.45 9.06
C LYS A 93 -7.73 7.71 9.09
N ARG A 94 -7.24 8.80 9.68
CA ARG A 94 -7.95 10.09 9.76
C ARG A 94 -7.95 10.86 8.44
N LEU A 95 -6.97 10.61 7.57
CA LEU A 95 -6.86 11.28 6.28
C LEU A 95 -7.88 10.74 5.26
N PRO A 96 -8.77 11.60 4.72
CA PRO A 96 -9.91 11.15 3.93
C PRO A 96 -9.53 10.71 2.51
N SER A 97 -8.47 11.29 1.94
CA SER A 97 -8.10 11.07 0.54
C SER A 97 -6.68 10.50 0.39
N MET A 98 -6.46 9.74 -0.68
CA MET A 98 -5.12 9.25 -1.04
C MET A 98 -4.15 10.40 -1.35
N LEU A 99 -4.65 11.51 -1.87
CA LEU A 99 -3.81 12.68 -2.16
C LEU A 99 -3.31 13.31 -0.87
N SER A 100 -4.19 13.50 0.12
CA SER A 100 -3.83 13.99 1.45
C SER A 100 -2.81 13.08 2.13
N LYS A 101 -2.94 11.75 1.96
CA LYS A 101 -1.97 10.77 2.48
C LYS A 101 -0.58 10.94 1.87
N ILE A 102 -0.51 11.16 0.56
CA ILE A 102 0.76 11.39 -0.14
C ILE A 102 1.37 12.73 0.27
N GLU A 103 0.55 13.78 0.39
CA GLU A 103 0.98 15.10 0.84
C GLU A 103 1.56 15.06 2.26
N GLU A 104 0.88 14.41 3.21
CA GLU A 104 1.38 14.22 4.58
C GLU A 104 2.63 13.34 4.64
N GLN A 105 2.69 12.26 3.85
CA GLN A 105 3.88 11.43 3.75
C GLN A 105 5.10 12.24 3.28
N LEU A 106 4.92 13.08 2.26
CA LEU A 106 5.97 13.94 1.74
C LEU A 106 6.30 15.10 2.68
N HIS A 107 5.31 15.64 3.39
CA HIS A 107 5.53 16.62 4.43
C HIS A 107 6.45 16.05 5.52
N LEU A 108 6.15 14.87 6.04
CA LEU A 108 7.00 14.17 6.99
C LEU A 108 8.39 13.89 6.41
N ALA A 109 8.49 13.47 5.15
CA ALA A 109 9.78 13.24 4.50
C ALA A 109 10.63 14.51 4.39
N ASN A 110 10.03 15.71 4.28
CA ASN A 110 10.78 16.97 4.29
C ASN A 110 11.19 17.40 5.71
N LEU A 111 10.50 16.92 6.75
CA LEU A 111 10.81 17.23 8.15
C LEU A 111 11.95 16.35 8.70
N VAL A 112 12.06 15.11 8.21
CA VAL A 112 13.07 14.16 8.70
C VAL A 112 14.37 14.34 7.91
N GLU A 113 15.41 14.82 8.58
CA GLU A 113 16.72 15.12 7.96
C GLU A 113 17.36 13.91 7.27
N THR A 114 17.22 12.71 7.84
CA THR A 114 17.80 11.47 7.30
C THR A 114 17.06 10.94 6.07
N VAL A 115 15.88 11.48 5.75
CA VAL A 115 15.05 10.98 4.65
C VAL A 115 15.17 11.92 3.45
N GLY A 116 15.72 11.39 2.35
CA GLY A 116 15.76 12.11 1.08
C GLY A 116 14.38 12.26 0.45
N ALA A 117 13.68 13.37 0.72
CA ALA A 117 12.32 13.61 0.23
C ALA A 117 12.17 13.49 -1.30
N GLY A 118 13.18 13.93 -2.06
CA GLY A 118 13.21 13.79 -3.52
C GLY A 118 13.22 12.32 -3.98
N GLU A 119 13.96 11.44 -3.29
CA GLU A 119 13.96 10.01 -3.59
C GLU A 119 12.65 9.33 -3.26
N VAL A 120 12.05 9.69 -2.11
CA VAL A 120 10.72 9.19 -1.72
C VAL A 120 9.69 9.59 -2.76
N ALA A 121 9.69 10.86 -3.16
CA ALA A 121 8.77 11.38 -4.16
C ALA A 121 8.96 10.68 -5.52
N LYS A 122 10.21 10.44 -5.95
CA LYS A 122 10.53 9.68 -7.17
C LYS A 122 10.05 8.23 -7.11
N LYS A 123 10.19 7.57 -5.96
CA LYS A 123 9.63 6.22 -5.75
C LYS A 123 8.11 6.24 -5.85
N VAL A 124 7.43 7.14 -5.12
CA VAL A 124 5.97 7.29 -5.16
C VAL A 124 5.45 7.52 -6.58
N LEU A 125 6.11 8.41 -7.34
CA LEU A 125 5.75 8.68 -8.73
C LEU A 125 5.89 7.44 -9.60
N SER A 126 7.05 6.77 -9.57
CA SER A 126 7.37 5.68 -10.49
C SER A 126 6.68 4.34 -10.16
N THR A 127 6.52 3.98 -8.88
CA THR A 127 5.97 2.68 -8.49
C THR A 127 4.46 2.69 -8.31
N HIS A 128 3.87 3.84 -7.97
CA HIS A 128 2.43 3.96 -7.71
C HIS A 128 1.74 4.82 -8.76
N LEU A 129 2.01 6.13 -8.79
CA LEU A 129 1.21 7.07 -9.59
C LEU A 129 1.30 6.81 -11.10
N MET A 130 2.51 6.64 -11.64
CA MET A 130 2.70 6.40 -13.08
C MET A 130 2.15 5.03 -13.51
N ARG A 131 2.24 4.01 -12.64
CA ARG A 131 1.65 2.70 -12.91
C ARG A 131 0.12 2.79 -12.93
N ASP A 132 -0.48 3.51 -12.00
CA ASP A 132 -1.92 3.71 -11.92
C ASP A 132 -2.44 4.52 -13.12
N LEU A 133 -1.78 5.61 -13.50
CA LEU A 133 -2.16 6.43 -14.66
C LEU A 133 -2.18 5.62 -15.95
N VAL A 134 -1.06 4.95 -16.28
CA VAL A 134 -0.94 4.13 -17.49
C VAL A 134 -1.88 2.92 -17.42
N GLY A 135 -2.00 2.29 -16.25
CA GLY A 135 -2.89 1.15 -16.03
C GLY A 135 -4.36 1.51 -16.26
N ASN A 136 -4.81 2.63 -15.70
CA ASN A 136 -6.18 3.12 -15.87
C ASN A 136 -6.45 3.58 -17.30
N LEU A 137 -5.47 4.23 -17.95
CA LEU A 137 -5.57 4.64 -19.36
C LEU A 137 -5.75 3.43 -20.29
N LYS A 138 -4.90 2.41 -20.13
CA LYS A 138 -5.00 1.15 -20.87
C LYS A 138 -6.31 0.43 -20.57
N ALA A 139 -6.72 0.38 -19.31
CA ALA A 139 -7.98 -0.23 -18.90
C ALA A 139 -9.18 0.49 -19.53
N PHE A 140 -9.15 1.83 -19.62
CA PHE A 140 -10.18 2.62 -20.27
C PHE A 140 -10.28 2.35 -21.78
N ALA A 141 -9.14 2.29 -22.47
CA ALA A 141 -9.11 2.01 -23.91
C ALA A 141 -9.59 0.59 -24.26
N CYS A 142 -9.34 -0.39 -23.37
CA CYS A 142 -9.71 -1.79 -23.58
C CYS A 142 -10.96 -2.25 -22.79
N GLN A 143 -11.70 -1.33 -22.17
CA GLN A 143 -12.77 -1.70 -21.23
C GLN A 143 -13.93 -2.45 -21.91
N GLN A 144 -14.63 -3.24 -21.09
CA GLN A 144 -15.95 -3.78 -21.44
C GLN A 144 -17.03 -2.87 -20.89
N PHE A 145 -18.22 -2.96 -21.46
CA PHE A 145 -19.39 -2.19 -21.04
C PHE A 145 -20.34 -3.08 -20.25
N ARG A 146 -20.98 -2.53 -19.22
CA ARG A 146 -21.90 -3.29 -18.35
C ARG A 146 -23.29 -2.68 -18.41
N CYS A 147 -24.33 -3.52 -18.50
CA CYS A 147 -25.68 -3.05 -18.29
C CYS A 147 -25.94 -2.80 -16.79
N SER A 148 -26.41 -1.60 -16.46
CA SER A 148 -26.77 -1.20 -15.09
C SER A 148 -27.89 -2.04 -14.48
N ARG A 149 -28.83 -2.53 -15.30
CA ARG A 149 -30.01 -3.28 -14.84
C ARG A 149 -29.76 -4.78 -14.67
N CYS A 150 -29.21 -5.45 -15.69
CA CYS A 150 -29.04 -6.92 -15.68
C CYS A 150 -27.59 -7.39 -15.51
N GLY A 151 -26.62 -6.47 -15.43
CA GLY A 151 -25.21 -6.80 -15.25
C GLY A 151 -24.53 -7.48 -16.45
N SER A 152 -25.22 -7.67 -17.58
CA SER A 152 -24.64 -8.26 -18.79
C SER A 152 -23.45 -7.43 -19.29
N LYS A 153 -22.38 -8.12 -19.69
CA LYS A 153 -21.13 -7.52 -20.17
C LYS A 153 -21.04 -7.56 -21.68
N PHE A 154 -20.56 -6.48 -22.28
CA PHE A 154 -20.42 -6.33 -23.73
C PHE A 154 -19.01 -5.86 -24.06
N ARG A 155 -18.34 -6.51 -25.02
CA ARG A 155 -17.03 -6.05 -25.51
C ARG A 155 -17.13 -4.75 -26.32
N ARG A 156 -18.27 -4.53 -26.99
CA ARG A 156 -18.57 -3.32 -27.78
C ARG A 156 -20.01 -2.89 -27.49
N ILE A 157 -20.28 -1.59 -27.56
CA ILE A 157 -21.64 -1.07 -27.40
C ILE A 157 -22.48 -1.56 -28.60
N PRO A 158 -23.65 -2.19 -28.37
CA PRO A 158 -24.57 -2.55 -29.45
C PRO A 158 -25.00 -1.31 -30.25
N LEU A 159 -25.21 -1.43 -31.56
CA LEU A 159 -25.61 -0.31 -32.43
C LEU A 159 -26.91 0.37 -31.98
N LYS A 160 -27.81 -0.37 -31.33
CA LYS A 160 -29.05 0.18 -30.73
C LYS A 160 -28.81 1.07 -29.50
N GLY A 161 -27.58 1.13 -28.96
CA GLY A 161 -27.23 1.90 -27.76
C GLY A 161 -27.78 1.37 -26.43
N VAL A 162 -28.65 0.36 -26.47
CA VAL A 162 -29.31 -0.25 -25.29
C VAL A 162 -28.90 -1.71 -25.11
N CYS A 163 -29.08 -2.24 -23.89
CA CYS A 163 -28.84 -3.65 -23.61
C CYS A 163 -29.74 -4.55 -24.45
N THR A 164 -29.15 -5.49 -25.20
CA THR A 164 -29.88 -6.44 -26.05
C THR A 164 -30.76 -7.43 -25.27
N ARG A 165 -30.55 -7.60 -23.96
CA ARG A 165 -31.32 -8.53 -23.12
C ARG A 165 -32.48 -7.88 -22.36
N CYS A 166 -32.30 -6.65 -21.86
CA CYS A 166 -33.27 -6.03 -20.94
C CYS A 166 -33.63 -4.57 -21.29
N GLY A 167 -33.11 -4.02 -22.39
CA GLY A 167 -33.32 -2.63 -22.79
C GLY A 167 -32.67 -1.58 -21.87
N GLY A 168 -31.97 -2.00 -20.81
CA GLY A 168 -31.36 -1.08 -19.83
C GLY A 168 -30.14 -0.32 -20.37
N LYS A 169 -29.80 0.79 -19.71
CA LYS A 169 -28.65 1.65 -20.02
C LYS A 169 -27.34 0.89 -19.82
N ILE A 170 -26.45 1.03 -20.81
CA ILE A 170 -25.09 0.50 -20.78
C ILE A 170 -24.17 1.58 -20.21
N SER A 171 -23.38 1.24 -19.20
CA SER A 171 -22.41 2.13 -18.57
C SER A 171 -20.97 1.65 -18.83
N LEU A 172 -20.04 2.61 -18.79
CA LEU A 172 -18.60 2.35 -18.74
C LEU A 172 -18.26 1.62 -17.44
N THR A 173 -17.20 0.81 -17.44
CA THR A 173 -16.65 0.22 -16.22
C THR A 173 -15.50 1.05 -15.65
N VAL A 174 -14.80 1.80 -16.51
CA VAL A 174 -13.76 2.76 -16.14
C VAL A 174 -14.17 4.13 -16.63
N HIS A 175 -14.22 5.09 -15.71
CA HIS A 175 -14.62 6.47 -15.99
C HIS A 175 -13.40 7.39 -16.14
N ARG A 176 -13.55 8.47 -16.91
CA ARG A 176 -12.52 9.50 -17.14
C ARG A 176 -11.89 10.00 -15.83
N GLY A 177 -12.72 10.32 -14.84
CA GLY A 177 -12.26 10.82 -13.54
C GLY A 177 -11.32 9.88 -12.79
N ALA A 178 -11.38 8.56 -13.04
CA ALA A 178 -10.46 7.61 -12.44
C ALA A 178 -9.03 7.71 -13.01
N ILE A 179 -8.90 8.20 -14.25
CA ILE A 179 -7.62 8.40 -14.93
C ILE A 179 -7.02 9.75 -14.52
N GLU A 180 -7.82 10.83 -14.55
CA GLU A 180 -7.35 12.19 -14.28
C GLU A 180 -7.00 12.44 -12.81
N LYS A 181 -7.57 11.65 -11.89
CA LYS A 181 -7.43 11.84 -10.43
C LYS A 181 -5.99 12.05 -9.95
N TYR A 182 -5.02 11.38 -10.57
CA TYR A 182 -3.61 11.40 -10.15
C TYR A 182 -2.71 12.23 -11.04
N LEU A 183 -3.19 12.72 -12.19
CA LEU A 183 -2.37 13.44 -13.16
C LEU A 183 -1.83 14.74 -12.56
N GLY A 184 -2.73 15.58 -12.04
CA GLY A 184 -2.32 16.86 -11.43
C GLY A 184 -1.42 16.72 -10.21
N VAL A 185 -1.52 15.61 -9.47
CA VAL A 185 -0.61 15.35 -8.34
C VAL A 185 0.76 14.92 -8.83
N ALA A 186 0.81 14.05 -9.84
CA ALA A 186 2.07 13.67 -10.47
C ALA A 186 2.82 14.90 -11.03
N GLU A 187 2.10 15.84 -11.65
CA GLU A 187 2.69 17.09 -12.20
C GLU A 187 3.30 17.94 -11.09
N ARG A 188 2.53 18.22 -10.03
CA ARG A 188 3.04 18.97 -8.85
C ARG A 188 4.28 18.34 -8.24
N LEU A 189 4.37 17.01 -8.21
CA LEU A 189 5.51 16.30 -7.65
C LEU A 189 6.76 16.45 -8.51
N VAL A 190 6.63 16.30 -9.82
CA VAL A 190 7.74 16.45 -10.77
C VAL A 190 8.32 17.86 -10.68
N GLU A 191 7.46 18.88 -10.64
CA GLU A 191 7.84 20.28 -10.51
C GLU A 191 8.53 20.57 -9.17
N LYS A 192 7.88 20.19 -8.05
CA LYS A 192 8.36 20.52 -6.71
C LYS A 192 9.72 19.87 -6.38
N TYR A 193 9.96 18.65 -6.84
CA TYR A 193 11.16 17.88 -6.49
C TYR A 193 12.18 17.77 -7.63
N ASN A 194 11.96 18.48 -8.75
CA ASN A 194 12.82 18.48 -9.93
C ASN A 194 13.34 17.08 -10.30
N MET A 195 12.42 16.16 -10.63
CA MET A 195 12.70 14.72 -10.76
C MET A 195 13.49 14.32 -12.03
N GLY A 196 14.00 15.29 -12.79
CA GLY A 196 14.76 15.07 -14.01
C GLY A 196 13.91 14.84 -15.27
N PRO A 197 14.53 14.93 -16.46
CA PRO A 197 13.83 15.09 -17.73
C PRO A 197 13.02 13.85 -18.13
N TYR A 198 13.45 12.65 -17.76
CA TYR A 198 12.73 11.42 -18.09
C TYR A 198 11.32 11.39 -17.48
N HIS A 199 11.19 11.76 -16.20
CA HIS A 199 9.91 11.70 -15.50
C HIS A 199 8.96 12.80 -16.00
N GLU A 200 9.50 14.00 -16.26
CA GLU A 200 8.77 15.12 -16.83
C GLU A 200 8.23 14.80 -18.24
N GLN A 201 9.10 14.36 -19.16
CA GLN A 201 8.69 14.02 -20.51
C GLN A 201 7.69 12.87 -20.53
N ARG A 202 7.90 11.84 -19.71
CA ARG A 202 6.98 10.70 -19.65
C ARG A 202 5.61 11.10 -19.14
N LEU A 203 5.54 11.99 -18.15
CA LEU A 203 4.27 12.50 -17.64
C LEU A 203 3.56 13.35 -18.70
N ARG A 204 4.31 14.21 -19.41
CA ARG A 204 3.79 15.01 -20.52
C ARG A 204 3.17 14.15 -21.62
N LEU A 205 3.84 13.07 -22.03
CA LEU A 205 3.31 12.13 -23.02
C LEU A 205 1.99 11.49 -22.56
N ILE A 206 1.89 11.12 -21.28
CA ILE A 206 0.65 10.56 -20.72
C ILE A 206 -0.46 11.63 -20.69
N ALA A 207 -0.13 12.85 -20.28
CA ALA A 207 -1.08 13.97 -20.26
C ALA A 207 -1.62 14.25 -21.68
N ASP A 208 -0.74 14.29 -22.68
CA ASP A 208 -1.10 14.49 -24.09
C ASP A 208 -1.98 13.35 -24.61
N GLU A 209 -1.69 12.10 -24.25
CA GLU A 209 -2.51 10.95 -24.62
C GLU A 209 -3.91 11.01 -23.99
N ILE A 210 -4.00 11.35 -22.71
CA ILE A 210 -5.27 11.59 -22.00
C ILE A 210 -6.06 12.71 -22.70
N ASN A 211 -5.41 13.85 -22.95
CA ASN A 211 -6.04 14.99 -23.61
C ASN A 211 -6.52 14.64 -25.02
N SER A 212 -5.75 13.85 -25.77
CA SER A 212 -6.11 13.38 -27.11
C SER A 212 -7.33 12.45 -27.08
N LEU A 213 -7.36 11.49 -26.16
CA LEU A 213 -8.48 10.54 -26.00
C LEU A 213 -9.78 11.21 -25.55
N PHE A 214 -9.67 12.25 -24.72
CA PHE A 214 -10.81 12.97 -24.16
C PHE A 214 -11.09 14.31 -24.84
N LYS A 215 -10.49 14.59 -26.01
CA LYS A 215 -10.76 15.82 -26.78
C LYS A 215 -12.26 16.06 -26.82
N GLU A 216 -12.66 17.18 -26.25
CA GLU A 216 -14.05 17.60 -26.21
C GLU A 216 -14.56 17.64 -27.65
N LYS A 217 -15.58 16.83 -27.97
CA LYS A 217 -16.55 17.30 -28.97
C LYS A 217 -17.12 18.56 -28.36
N HIS A 218 -16.63 19.72 -28.81
CA HIS A 218 -17.09 21.05 -28.42
C HIS A 218 -18.59 21.06 -28.12
N MET A 219 -18.97 20.91 -26.85
CA MET A 219 -20.14 21.57 -26.33
C MET A 219 -19.57 22.78 -25.63
N GLN A 220 -19.88 23.95 -26.21
CA GLN A 220 -19.46 25.27 -25.75
C GLN A 220 -19.37 25.32 -24.22
N LYS A 221 -18.14 25.30 -23.70
CA LYS A 221 -17.90 25.68 -22.31
C LYS A 221 -18.34 27.13 -22.18
N GLN A 222 -19.19 27.40 -21.20
CA GLN A 222 -19.54 28.75 -20.79
C GLN A 222 -18.23 29.49 -20.49
N PRO A 223 -17.89 30.57 -21.23
CA PRO A 223 -16.62 31.25 -21.02
C PRO A 223 -16.61 31.92 -19.65
N ASN A 224 -15.45 31.91 -18.98
CA ASN A 224 -15.29 32.59 -17.71
C ASN A 224 -15.27 34.10 -17.94
N LEU A 225 -15.95 34.87 -17.09
CA LEU A 225 -16.00 36.34 -17.19
C LEU A 225 -14.60 36.99 -17.14
N ILE A 226 -13.63 36.33 -16.51
CA ILE A 226 -12.25 36.81 -16.39
C ILE A 226 -11.52 36.77 -17.74
N ASP A 227 -11.92 35.89 -18.66
CA ASP A 227 -11.32 35.82 -20.00
C ASP A 227 -11.74 37.01 -20.91
N PHE A 228 -12.64 37.88 -20.42
CA PHE A 228 -13.12 39.08 -21.12
C PHE A 228 -12.67 40.40 -20.48
N MET A 229 -11.87 40.37 -19.40
CA MET A 229 -11.25 41.55 -18.78
C MET A 229 -9.79 41.67 -19.19
#